data_AF-A0A1Y4AUC6-F1
#
_entry.id   AF-A0A1Y4AUC6-F1
#
_cell.length_a   1.000
_cell.length_b   1.000
_cell.length_c   1.000
_cell.angle_alpha   90.00
_cell.angle_beta   90.00
_cell.angle_gamma   90.00
#
_symmetry.space_group_name_H-M   'P 1'
#
loop_
_entity.id
_entity.type
_entity.pdbx_description
1 polymer ?
#
loop_
_entity_poly.entity_id
_entity_poly.type
_entity_poly.pdbx_seq_one_letter_code
_entity_poly.pdbx_strand_id
1 'polypeptide(L)' 'MNGEQITAFLQEHWEWVTLIMGIVSVVGSIRNWNWMCDPTGKPDSHRYGRGSRRVIFFLLGIVLIIVSVWSLVLAIK' A
#
# COMPACT_ATOMS: atom_id res chain seq x y z
N MET A 1 -18.53 -0.91 -18.76
CA MET A 1 -18.47 -0.59 -17.33
C MET A 1 -18.09 0.87 -17.22
N ASN A 2 -19.00 1.73 -16.76
CA ASN A 2 -18.74 3.17 -16.68
C ASN A 2 -17.83 3.47 -15.49
N GLY A 3 -16.93 4.45 -15.63
CA GLY A 3 -15.98 4.83 -14.58
C GLY A 3 -16.67 5.20 -13.25
N GLU A 4 -17.84 5.82 -13.32
CA GLU A 4 -18.66 6.20 -12.16
C GLU A 4 -19.11 4.99 -11.32
N GLN A 5 -19.43 3.88 -11.98
CA GLN A 5 -19.83 2.63 -11.31
C GLN A 5 -18.65 2.00 -10.57
N ILE A 6 -17.45 2.08 -11.15
CA ILE A 6 -16.21 1.57 -10.55
C ILE A 6 -15.83 2.41 -9.33
N THR A 7 -15.91 3.74 -9.44
CA THR A 7 -15.61 4.63 -8.31
C THR A 7 -16.60 4.47 -7.17
N ALA A 8 -17.90 4.29 -7.46
CA ALA A 8 -18.91 4.05 -6.44
C ALA A 8 -18.65 2.74 -5.67
N PHE A 9 -18.33 1.65 -6.38
CA PHE A 9 -18.00 0.37 -5.77
C PHE A 9 -16.71 0.42 -4.94
N LEU A 10 -15.68 1.11 -5.43
CA LEU A 10 -14.42 1.29 -4.69
C LEU A 10 -14.63 2.12 -3.42
N GLN A 11 -15.52 3.11 -3.45
CA GLN A 11 -15.79 3.95 -2.29
C GLN A 11 -16.55 3.19 -1.20
N GLU A 12 -17.46 2.29 -1.59
CA GLU A 12 -18.17 1.40 -0.66
C GLU A 12 -17.23 0.40 0.01
N HIS A 13 -16.22 -0.09 -0.72
CA HIS A 13 -15.25 -1.08 -0.21
C HIS A 13 -13.88 -0.48 0.12
N TRP A 14 -13.79 0.84 0.33
CA TRP A 14 -12.50 1.54 0.46
C TRP A 14 -11.63 1.01 1.60
N GLU A 15 -12.25 0.62 2.72
CA GLU A 15 -11.54 0.04 3.87
C GLU A 15 -10.90 -1.31 3.55
N TRP A 16 -11.59 -2.15 2.77
CA TRP A 16 -11.04 -3.42 2.31
C TRP A 16 -9.93 -3.22 1.27
N VAL A 17 -10.09 -2.25 0.38
CA VAL A 17 -9.07 -1.90 -0.62
C VAL A 17 -7.80 -1.40 0.05
N THR A 18 -7.92 -0.47 1.00
CA THR A 18 -6.77 0.08 1.74
C THR A 18 -6.09 -0.98 2.60
N LEU A 19 -6.84 -1.87 3.23
CA LEU A 19 -6.30 -3.00 4.00
C LEU A 19 -5.49 -3.94 3.12
N ILE A 20 -6.05 -4.36 1.97
CA ILE A 20 -5.35 -5.24 1.02
C ILE A 20 -4.09 -4.55 0.49
N MET A 21 -4.16 -3.27 0.14
CA MET A 21 -3.00 -2.50 -0.31
C MET A 21 -1.91 -2.40 0.77
N GLY A 22 -2.29 -2.26 2.04
CA GLY A 22 -1.37 -2.31 3.18
C GLY A 22 -0.66 -3.66 3.29
N ILE A 23 -1.41 -4.76 3.24
CA ILE A 23 -0.88 -6.13 3.29
C ILE A 23 0.09 -6.38 2.13
N VAL A 24 -0.30 -6.03 0.90
CA VAL A 24 0.54 -6.20 -0.30
C VAL A 24 1.84 -5.40 -0.18
N SER A 25 1.79 -4.20 0.40
CA SER A 25 2.99 -3.38 0.63
C SER A 25 3.95 -4.01 1.65
N VAL A 26 3.42 -4.57 2.74
CA VAL A 26 4.22 -5.32 3.73
C VAL A 26 4.81 -6.59 3.12
N VAL A 27 4.00 -7.39 2.42
CA VAL A 27 4.46 -8.63 1.77
C VAL A 27 5.50 -8.32 0.69
N GLY A 28 5.26 -7.31 -0.14
CA GLY A 28 6.15 -6.90 -1.22
C GLY A 28 7.49 -6.38 -0.71
N SER A 29 7.51 -5.67 0.42
CA SER A 29 8.74 -5.21 1.06
C SER A 29 9.54 -6.36 1.71
N ILE A 30 8.87 -7.31 2.37
CA ILE A 30 9.52 -8.53 2.94
C ILE A 30 10.08 -9.42 1.82
N ARG A 31 9.27 -9.70 0.80
CA ARG A 31 9.64 -10.55 -0.34
C ARG A 31 10.53 -9.84 -1.36
N ASN A 32 10.89 -8.58 -1.10
CA ASN A 32 11.78 -7.77 -1.94
C ASN A 32 11.38 -7.79 -3.43
N TRP A 33 10.09 -7.56 -3.68
CA TRP A 33 9.56 -7.52 -5.03
C TRP A 33 10.27 -6.45 -5.86
N ASN A 34 10.87 -6.86 -6.99
CA ASN A 34 11.65 -5.98 -7.85
C ASN A 34 10.82 -4.76 -8.32
N TRP A 35 9.59 -4.96 -8.80
CA TRP A 35 8.76 -3.85 -9.29
C TRP A 35 8.45 -2.77 -8.24
N MET A 36 8.46 -3.10 -6.95
CA MET A 36 8.16 -2.17 -5.84
C MET A 36 9.44 -1.61 -5.21
N CYS A 37 10.44 -2.46 -4.97
CA CYS A 37 11.64 -2.10 -4.21
C CYS A 37 12.86 -1.78 -5.09
N ASP A 38 12.83 -2.05 -6.40
CA ASP A 38 14.00 -1.87 -7.27
C ASP A 38 14.19 -0.39 -7.66
N PRO A 39 15.40 0.17 -7.43
CA PRO A 39 15.71 1.54 -7.84
C PRO A 39 16.10 1.70 -9.30
N THR A 40 16.30 0.61 -10.04
CA THR A 40 16.70 0.61 -11.45
C THR A 40 15.82 1.52 -12.30
N GLY A 41 16.43 2.51 -12.97
CA GLY A 41 15.76 3.43 -13.89
C GLY A 41 15.15 4.70 -13.28
N LYS A 42 15.29 4.97 -11.97
CA LYS A 42 14.83 6.24 -11.36
C LYS A 42 16.00 7.25 -11.21
N PRO A 43 15.83 8.52 -11.63
CA PRO A 43 16.91 9.52 -11.68
C PRO A 43 17.56 9.82 -10.30
N ASP A 44 16.83 9.65 -9.19
CA ASP A 44 17.34 9.87 -7.83
C ASP A 44 17.76 8.58 -7.10
N SER A 45 18.19 7.54 -7.84
CA SER A 45 18.64 6.27 -7.26
C SER A 45 19.83 6.42 -6.29
N HIS A 46 20.59 7.52 -6.37
CA HIS A 46 21.79 7.72 -5.54
C HIS A 46 21.47 7.96 -4.05
N ARG A 47 20.35 8.61 -3.72
CA ARG A 47 19.99 8.95 -2.33
C ARG A 47 19.21 7.84 -1.60
N TYR A 48 18.42 7.06 -2.34
CA TYR A 48 17.56 6.02 -1.75
C TYR A 48 17.81 4.68 -2.44
N GLY A 49 18.72 3.90 -1.83
CA GLY A 49 19.03 2.55 -2.24
C GLY A 49 17.88 1.56 -2.02
N ARG A 50 18.07 0.35 -2.54
CA ARG A 50 17.08 -0.74 -2.46
C ARG A 50 16.64 -1.07 -1.03
N GLY A 51 17.55 -0.96 -0.06
CA GLY A 51 17.27 -1.20 1.36
C GLY A 51 16.35 -0.15 1.99
N SER A 52 16.59 1.13 1.74
CA SER A 52 15.76 2.20 2.33
C SER A 52 14.34 2.20 1.77
N ARG A 53 14.17 1.89 0.48
CA ARG A 53 12.84 1.72 -0.13
C ARG A 53 12.03 0.60 0.50
N ARG A 54 12.66 -0.54 0.82
CA ARG A 54 11.98 -1.64 1.53
C ARG A 54 11.42 -1.18 2.87
N VAL A 55 12.23 -0.47 3.67
CA VAL A 55 11.81 0.03 4.99
C VAL A 55 10.65 1.02 4.84
N ILE A 56 10.72 1.93 3.87
CA ILE A 56 9.66 2.91 3.62
C ILE A 56 8.34 2.21 3.26
N PHE A 57 8.35 1.26 2.31
CA PHE A 57 7.13 0.53 1.94
C PHE A 57 6.60 -0.36 3.06
N PHE A 58 7.48 -0.93 3.87
CA PHE A 58 7.10 -1.71 5.05
C PHE A 58 6.38 -0.84 6.09
N LEU A 59 6.96 0.32 6.43
CA LEU A 59 6.36 1.26 7.38
C LEU A 59 5.04 1.83 6.86
N LEU A 60 5.00 2.23 5.58
CA LEU A 60 3.75 2.69 4.94
C LEU A 60 2.68 1.59 4.96
N GLY A 61 3.05 0.35 4.65
CA GLY A 61 2.12 -0.78 4.68
C GLY A 61 1.55 -1.02 6.08
N ILE A 62 2.38 -0.95 7.13
CA ILE A 62 1.92 -1.06 8.53
C ILE A 62 0.95 0.07 8.88
N VAL A 63 1.29 1.32 8.55
CA VAL A 63 0.42 2.47 8.83
C VAL A 63 -0.92 2.31 8.14
N LEU A 64 -0.94 1.88 6.87
CA LEU A 64 -2.17 1.61 6.13
C LEU A 64 -3.01 0.53 6.81
N ILE A 65 -2.42 -0.59 7.22
CA ILE A 65 -3.15 -1.65 7.93
C ILE A 65 -3.76 -1.13 9.24
N ILE A 66 -3.00 -0.37 10.04
CA ILE A 66 -3.49 0.18 11.31
C ILE A 66 -4.67 1.12 11.08
N VAL A 67 -4.56 2.04 10.13
CA VAL A 67 -5.62 3.00 9.81
C VAL A 67 -6.86 2.27 9.29
N SER A 68 -6.70 1.32 8.36
CA SER A 68 -7.83 0.53 7.84
C SER A 68 -8.52 -0.29 8.92
N VAL A 69 -7.77 -0.93 9.83
CA VAL A 69 -8.36 -1.68 10.94
C VAL A 69 -9.10 -0.75 11.89
N TRP A 70 -8.54 0.43 12.20
CA TRP A 70 -9.22 1.42 13.04
C TRP A 70 -10.52 1.93 12.42
N SER A 71 -10.51 2.25 11.13
CA SER A 71 -11.71 2.65 10.38
C SER A 71 -12.75 1.53 10.33
N LEU A 72 -12.36 0.28 10.12
CA LEU A 72 -13.27 -0.87 10.19
C LEU A 72 -13.89 -1.00 11.60
N VAL A 73 -13.09 -0.84 12.65
CA VAL A 73 -13.59 -0.86 14.03
C VAL A 73 -14.59 0.26 14.28
N LEU A 74 -14.33 1.47 13.79
CA LEU A 74 -15.28 2.59 13.87
C LEU A 74 -16.55 2.35 13.05
N ALA A 75 -16.44 1.71 11.88
CA ALA A 75 -17.59 1.41 11.03
C ALA A 75 -18.49 0.30 11.59
N ILE A 76 -17.94 -0.59 12.42
CA ILE A 76 -18.68 -1.70 13.06
C ILE A 76 -19.37 -1.25 14.37
N LYS A 77 -18.97 -0.11 14.94
CA LYS A 77 -19.43 0.37 16.25
C LYS A 77 -20.60 1.35 16.13
#